data_AF-A0A1J5QYP3-F1
#
_entry.id   AF-A0A1J5QYP3-F1
#
_cell.length_a   1.000
_cell.length_b   1.000
_cell.length_c   1.000
_cell.angle_alpha   90.00
_cell.angle_beta   90.00
_cell.angle_gamma   90.00
#
_symmetry.space_group_name_H-M   'P 1'
#
loop_
_entity.id
_entity.type
_entity.pdbx_description
1 polymer ?
#
loop_
_entity_poly.entity_id
_entity_poly.type
_entity_poly.pdbx_seq_one_letter_code
_entity_poly.pdbx_strand_id
1 'polypeptide(L)'
;MKRRSAGFTLLELLVAAMVLAVMAALSWRGLDGVARGRDAVRASSAASAQLALCMQQLRADVDNAHDSGRDLPAVSVAANGDLLIVRRAPGSVVTLDGRPPRDAGLLQVVRWGLRDGVWKRWASTPLGQRGALLAAMRQPGTVGLPMLDGISSARFLVFRYAGSGLLQQSGAWVNPYSAADTAASSPAQQAALRTPAGLRVTLKCAGGALRGTIVRAFLLENRQ
;
A
#
# COMPACT_ATOMS: atom_id res chain seq x y z
N MET A 1 -57.40 63.68 -7.68
CA MET A 1 -57.47 62.23 -7.99
C MET A 1 -56.92 61.46 -6.79
N LYS A 2 -57.79 60.90 -5.93
CA LYS A 2 -57.36 60.15 -4.74
C LYS A 2 -56.97 58.73 -5.14
N ARG A 3 -55.68 58.40 -5.08
CA ARG A 3 -55.20 57.02 -5.18
C ARG A 3 -55.75 56.26 -3.97
N ARG A 4 -56.50 55.17 -4.20
CA ARG A 4 -56.86 54.22 -3.14
C ARG A 4 -55.58 53.48 -2.76
N SER A 5 -55.10 53.67 -1.54
CA SER A 5 -54.10 52.76 -0.97
C SER A 5 -54.75 51.39 -0.84
N ALA A 6 -54.27 50.41 -1.61
CA ALA A 6 -54.60 49.02 -1.38
C ALA A 6 -53.98 48.63 -0.02
N GLY A 7 -54.83 48.38 0.96
CA GLY A 7 -54.39 47.93 2.29
C GLY A 7 -53.81 46.52 2.18
N PHE A 8 -52.61 46.35 2.71
CA PHE A 8 -51.89 45.08 2.78
C PHE A 8 -52.73 44.06 3.56
N THR A 9 -53.24 43.03 2.89
CA THR A 9 -54.13 42.06 3.53
C THR A 9 -53.32 41.06 4.36
N LEU A 10 -53.88 40.60 5.48
CA LEU A 10 -53.29 39.52 6.29
C LEU A 10 -52.97 38.29 5.43
N LEU A 11 -53.82 38.03 4.44
CA LEU A 11 -53.67 36.94 3.48
C LEU A 11 -52.38 37.09 2.65
N GLU A 12 -52.06 38.28 2.13
CA GLU A 12 -50.83 38.53 1.38
C GLU A 12 -49.57 38.30 2.21
N LEU A 13 -49.56 38.77 3.47
CA LEU A 13 -48.44 38.50 4.38
C LEU A 13 -48.25 36.99 4.58
N LEU A 14 -49.37 36.27 4.77
CA LEU A 14 -49.36 34.85 5.08
C LEU A 14 -48.89 34.02 3.88
N VAL A 15 -49.35 34.34 2.67
CA VAL A 15 -48.86 33.71 1.44
C VAL A 15 -47.38 34.04 1.21
N ALA A 16 -46.97 35.30 1.39
CA ALA A 16 -45.57 35.68 1.27
C ALA A 16 -44.68 34.92 2.27
N ALA A 17 -45.12 34.81 3.53
CA ALA A 17 -44.44 34.05 4.56
C ALA A 17 -44.37 32.55 4.25
N MET A 18 -45.44 31.96 3.71
CA MET A 18 -45.49 30.55 3.28
C MET A 18 -44.47 30.29 2.16
N VAL A 19 -44.44 31.13 1.14
CA VAL A 19 -43.48 30.99 0.02
C VAL A 19 -42.05 31.16 0.51
N LEU A 20 -41.78 32.17 1.36
CA LEU A 20 -40.47 32.37 1.97
C LEU A 20 -40.05 31.17 2.82
N ALA A 21 -40.96 30.59 3.60
CA ALA A 21 -40.69 29.40 4.40
C ALA A 21 -40.31 28.19 3.54
N VAL A 22 -41.02 27.95 2.43
CA VAL A 22 -40.70 26.87 1.48
C VAL A 22 -39.35 27.10 0.80
N MET A 23 -39.09 28.33 0.34
CA MET A 23 -37.81 28.69 -0.29
C MET A 23 -36.63 28.52 0.68
N ALA A 24 -36.81 28.93 1.95
CA ALA A 24 -35.81 28.74 2.99
C ALA A 24 -35.54 27.25 3.25
N ALA A 25 -36.60 26.43 3.35
CA ALA A 25 -36.48 24.98 3.54
C ALA A 25 -35.76 24.30 2.36
N LEU A 26 -36.09 24.66 1.11
CA LEU A 26 -35.43 24.14 -0.08
C LEU A 26 -33.95 24.57 -0.17
N SER A 27 -33.65 25.82 0.18
CA SER A 27 -32.28 26.35 0.19
C SER A 27 -31.40 25.61 1.19
N TRP A 28 -31.92 25.30 2.39
CA TRP A 28 -31.19 24.51 3.39
C TRP A 28 -30.91 23.09 2.90
N ARG A 29 -31.90 22.43 2.28
CA ARG A 29 -31.71 21.09 1.70
C ARG A 29 -30.72 21.09 0.53
N GLY A 30 -30.73 22.15 -0.29
CA GLY A 30 -29.76 22.34 -1.36
C GLY A 30 -28.34 22.50 -0.82
N LEU A 31 -28.17 23.33 0.22
CA LEU A 31 -26.90 23.53 0.90
C LEU A 31 -26.37 22.24 1.56
N ASP A 32 -27.23 21.50 2.26
CA ASP A 32 -26.89 20.20 2.86
C ASP A 32 -26.50 19.15 1.81
N GLY A 33 -27.13 19.18 0.64
CA GLY A 33 -26.74 18.34 -0.50
C GLY A 33 -25.33 18.64 -0.98
N VAL A 34 -25.00 19.93 -1.17
CA VAL A 34 -23.67 20.37 -1.60
C VAL A 34 -22.61 20.06 -0.55
N ALA A 35 -22.89 20.29 0.73
CA ALA A 35 -21.98 19.98 1.83
C ALA A 35 -21.61 18.49 1.85
N ARG A 36 -22.61 17.59 1.85
CA ARG A 36 -22.38 16.13 1.81
C ARG A 36 -21.66 15.68 0.55
N GLY A 37 -21.98 16.27 -0.60
CA GLY A 37 -21.27 15.99 -1.86
C GLY A 37 -19.80 16.35 -1.79
N ARG A 38 -19.46 17.53 -1.22
CA ARG A 38 -18.08 17.94 -1.01
C ARG A 38 -17.34 17.01 -0.06
N ASP A 39 -17.97 16.59 1.02
CA ASP A 39 -17.35 15.70 2.00
C ASP A 39 -17.06 14.31 1.40
N ALA A 40 -17.97 13.77 0.60
CA ALA A 40 -17.75 12.52 -0.13
C ALA A 40 -16.58 12.61 -1.11
N VAL A 41 -16.50 13.70 -1.88
CA VAL A 41 -15.39 13.95 -2.82
C VAL A 41 -14.06 14.10 -2.08
N ARG A 42 -14.04 14.86 -0.97
CA ARG A 42 -12.85 15.01 -0.12
C ARG A 42 -12.36 13.68 0.43
N ALA A 43 -13.27 12.85 0.94
CA ALA A 43 -12.93 11.51 1.45
C ALA A 43 -12.33 10.62 0.35
N SER A 44 -12.93 10.61 -0.85
CA SER A 44 -12.41 9.85 -1.98
C SER A 44 -11.03 10.33 -2.46
N SER A 45 -10.81 11.65 -2.45
CA SER A 45 -9.52 12.25 -2.81
C SER A 45 -8.43 11.89 -1.80
N ALA A 46 -8.74 11.98 -0.50
CA ALA A 46 -7.80 11.62 0.58
C ALA A 46 -7.41 10.14 0.50
N ALA A 47 -8.39 9.25 0.29
CA ALA A 47 -8.14 7.83 0.14
C ALA A 47 -7.27 7.49 -1.08
N SER A 48 -7.47 8.20 -2.20
CA SER A 48 -6.64 8.03 -3.39
C SER A 48 -5.20 8.50 -3.16
N ALA A 49 -5.02 9.62 -2.45
CA ALA A 49 -3.69 10.12 -2.07
C ALA A 49 -2.97 9.14 -1.12
N GLN A 50 -3.67 8.60 -0.12
CA GLN A 50 -3.12 7.61 0.79
C GLN A 50 -2.72 6.32 0.07
N LEU A 51 -3.54 5.83 -0.86
CA LEU A 51 -3.20 4.70 -1.71
C LEU A 51 -1.94 4.99 -2.55
N ALA A 52 -1.85 6.17 -3.15
CA ALA A 52 -0.69 6.57 -3.95
C ALA A 52 0.60 6.57 -3.10
N LEU A 53 0.56 7.17 -1.90
CA LEU A 53 1.69 7.17 -0.96
C LEU A 53 2.08 5.76 -0.52
N CYS A 54 1.09 4.91 -0.23
CA CYS A 54 1.31 3.51 0.13
C CYS A 54 2.01 2.74 -1.01
N MET A 55 1.55 2.90 -2.25
CA MET A 55 2.16 2.26 -3.42
C MET A 55 3.55 2.82 -3.73
N GLN A 56 3.79 4.12 -3.53
CA GLN A 56 5.11 4.73 -3.65
C GLN A 56 6.08 4.18 -2.60
N GLN A 57 5.64 4.07 -1.34
CA GLN A 57 6.46 3.50 -0.27
C GLN A 57 6.81 2.03 -0.53
N LEU A 58 5.83 1.22 -0.95
CA LEU A 58 6.06 -0.17 -1.33
C LEU A 58 7.04 -0.27 -2.51
N ARG A 59 6.85 0.56 -3.54
CA ARG A 59 7.75 0.62 -4.69
C ARG A 59 9.17 1.00 -4.26
N ALA A 60 9.33 1.98 -3.38
CA ALA A 60 10.64 2.39 -2.88
C ALA A 60 11.33 1.26 -2.10
N ASP A 61 10.60 0.48 -1.30
CA ASP A 61 11.13 -0.70 -0.62
C ASP A 61 11.58 -1.76 -1.63
N VAL A 62 10.73 -2.04 -2.63
CA VAL A 62 11.03 -3.01 -3.69
C VAL A 62 12.20 -2.55 -4.55
N ASP A 63 12.26 -1.28 -4.96
CA ASP A 63 13.33 -0.72 -5.82
C ASP A 63 14.69 -0.67 -5.11
N ASN A 64 14.71 -0.64 -3.78
CA ASN A 64 15.93 -0.74 -2.99
C ASN A 64 16.21 -2.16 -2.46
N ALA A 65 15.39 -3.15 -2.85
CA ALA A 65 15.59 -4.53 -2.47
C ALA A 65 16.97 -5.02 -2.94
N HIS A 66 17.64 -5.78 -2.08
CA HIS A 66 19.02 -6.24 -2.29
C HIS A 66 19.16 -7.69 -1.82
N ASP A 67 19.73 -8.52 -2.68
CA ASP A 67 20.00 -9.93 -2.41
C ASP A 67 21.32 -10.07 -1.64
N SER A 68 21.26 -10.59 -0.42
CA SER A 68 22.42 -10.83 0.44
C SER A 68 22.69 -12.32 0.65
N GLY A 69 22.28 -13.15 -0.32
CA GLY A 69 22.52 -14.58 -0.38
C GLY A 69 21.33 -15.41 0.10
N ARG A 70 21.54 -16.74 0.14
CA ARG A 70 20.50 -17.77 0.28
C ARG A 70 19.46 -17.53 1.40
N ASP A 71 19.90 -17.10 2.57
CA ASP A 71 19.02 -16.91 3.75
C ASP A 71 18.51 -15.46 3.88
N LEU A 72 18.99 -14.56 3.01
CA LEU A 72 18.64 -13.15 2.97
C LEU A 72 18.33 -12.73 1.52
N PRO A 73 17.34 -13.38 0.87
CA PRO A 73 16.90 -12.97 -0.45
C PRO A 73 16.31 -11.55 -0.41
N ALA A 74 16.39 -10.83 -1.52
CA ALA A 74 15.90 -9.46 -1.60
C ALA A 74 14.41 -9.36 -1.26
N VAL A 75 13.63 -10.37 -1.66
CA VAL A 75 12.21 -10.51 -1.34
C VAL A 75 11.91 -11.95 -0.94
N SER A 76 11.23 -12.11 0.18
CA SER A 76 10.68 -13.37 0.65
C SER A 76 9.34 -13.15 1.33
N VAL A 77 8.70 -14.24 1.75
CA VAL A 77 7.37 -14.20 2.32
C VAL A 77 7.38 -15.08 3.57
N ALA A 78 7.10 -14.49 4.73
CA ALA A 78 7.17 -15.13 6.04
C ALA A 78 6.00 -16.09 6.26
N ALA A 79 6.16 -17.15 7.06
CA ALA A 79 5.17 -18.22 7.27
C ALA A 79 3.73 -17.75 7.56
N ASN A 80 3.56 -16.55 8.11
CA ASN A 80 2.27 -15.99 8.56
C ASN A 80 1.47 -15.20 7.51
N GLY A 81 1.94 -15.09 6.27
CA GLY A 81 1.29 -14.25 5.24
C GLY A 81 2.09 -13.01 4.84
N ASP A 82 3.06 -12.59 5.65
CA ASP A 82 3.67 -11.26 5.50
C ASP A 82 4.80 -11.23 4.45
N LEU A 83 4.90 -10.14 3.71
CA LEU A 83 5.98 -9.88 2.77
C LEU A 83 7.20 -9.34 3.52
N LEU A 84 8.37 -9.93 3.28
CA LEU A 84 9.66 -9.49 3.79
C LEU A 84 10.53 -8.99 2.64
N ILE A 85 11.18 -7.85 2.84
CA ILE A 85 12.09 -7.24 1.87
C ILE A 85 13.39 -6.89 2.60
N VAL A 86 14.50 -7.46 2.13
CA VAL A 86 15.85 -7.01 2.51
C VAL A 86 16.21 -5.90 1.54
N ARG A 87 16.45 -4.70 2.06
CA ARG A 87 16.73 -3.51 1.23
C ARG A 87 17.94 -2.74 1.73
N ARG A 88 18.53 -1.94 0.84
CA ARG A 88 19.53 -0.92 1.23
C ARG A 88 18.87 0.11 2.16
N ALA A 89 19.56 0.45 3.25
CA ALA A 89 19.04 1.38 4.25
C ALA A 89 18.77 2.76 3.62
N PRO A 90 17.70 3.47 4.03
CA PRO A 90 17.45 4.84 3.59
C PRO A 90 18.64 5.71 3.99
N GLY A 91 19.19 6.48 3.05
CA GLY A 91 20.39 7.28 3.30
C GLY A 91 21.71 6.55 3.08
N SER A 92 21.73 5.32 2.54
CA SER A 92 22.95 4.66 2.03
C SER A 92 23.39 5.12 0.63
N VAL A 93 22.63 6.03 0.02
CA VAL A 93 22.89 6.58 -1.32
C VAL A 93 23.95 7.68 -1.20
N VAL A 94 24.98 7.62 -2.05
CA VAL A 94 26.10 8.56 -2.09
C VAL A 94 25.58 10.00 -2.19
N THR A 95 26.00 10.87 -1.27
CA THR A 95 25.67 12.30 -1.34
C THR A 95 26.43 12.96 -2.49
N LEU A 96 25.95 14.10 -2.98
CA LEU A 96 26.60 14.87 -4.06
C LEU A 96 28.08 15.18 -3.78
N ASP A 97 28.46 15.19 -2.50
CA ASP A 97 29.81 15.47 -2.01
C ASP A 97 30.76 14.26 -2.13
N GLY A 98 30.30 13.14 -2.71
CA GLY A 98 31.09 11.93 -2.95
C GLY A 98 31.46 11.13 -1.70
N ARG A 99 31.05 11.57 -0.51
CA ARG A 99 31.30 10.87 0.75
C ARG A 99 30.24 9.78 0.94
N PRO A 100 30.64 8.53 1.22
CA PRO A 100 29.67 7.52 1.60
C PRO A 100 28.99 7.97 2.90
N PRO A 101 27.65 8.00 2.95
CA PRO A 101 26.91 8.29 4.17
C PRO A 101 27.28 7.27 5.28
N ARG A 102 27.05 7.62 6.54
CA ARG A 102 27.39 6.74 7.69
C ARG A 102 26.77 5.35 7.58
N ASP A 103 25.66 5.24 6.88
CA ASP A 103 24.90 4.01 6.70
C ASP A 103 25.14 3.36 5.31
N ALA A 104 26.16 3.82 4.58
CA ALA A 104 26.55 3.24 3.30
C ALA A 104 26.86 1.76 3.46
N GLY A 105 26.18 0.92 2.66
CA GLY A 105 26.30 -0.54 2.73
C GLY A 105 25.50 -1.21 3.85
N LEU A 106 24.82 -0.46 4.72
CA LEU A 106 23.90 -1.04 5.70
C LEU A 106 22.59 -1.46 5.04
N LEU A 107 22.01 -2.53 5.58
CA LEU A 107 20.76 -3.12 5.10
C LEU A 107 19.67 -2.97 6.15
N GLN A 108 18.43 -2.97 5.69
CA GLN A 108 17.23 -2.92 6.51
C GLN A 108 16.30 -4.04 6.09
N VAL A 109 15.69 -4.70 7.06
CA VAL A 109 14.59 -5.65 6.80
C VAL A 109 13.27 -4.93 6.98
N VAL A 110 12.43 -4.96 5.96
CA VAL A 110 11.09 -4.37 5.95
C VAL A 110 10.06 -5.49 5.89
N ARG A 111 9.02 -5.39 6.70
CA ARG A 111 7.86 -6.29 6.68
C ARG A 111 6.61 -5.53 6.33
N TRP A 112 5.84 -6.08 5.40
CA TRP A 112 4.50 -5.63 5.04
C TRP A 112 3.49 -6.71 5.41
N GLY A 113 2.48 -6.34 6.19
CA GLY A 113 1.52 -7.30 6.73
C GLY A 113 0.17 -6.66 7.04
N LEU A 114 -0.89 -7.46 6.96
CA LEU A 114 -2.26 -7.04 7.28
C LEU A 114 -2.53 -7.33 8.77
N ARG A 115 -3.00 -6.32 9.52
CA ARG A 115 -3.44 -6.47 10.91
C ARG A 115 -4.71 -5.64 11.11
N ASP A 116 -5.77 -6.27 11.60
CA ASP A 116 -7.03 -5.59 11.97
C ASP A 116 -7.61 -4.73 10.83
N GLY A 117 -7.56 -5.23 9.60
CA GLY A 117 -8.04 -4.51 8.41
C GLY A 117 -7.13 -3.37 7.92
N VAL A 118 -5.96 -3.18 8.54
CA VAL A 118 -4.97 -2.16 8.18
C VAL A 118 -3.70 -2.83 7.68
N TRP A 119 -3.29 -2.46 6.47
CA TRP A 119 -2.01 -2.86 5.91
C TRP A 119 -0.91 -1.98 6.49
N LYS A 120 0.03 -2.60 7.19
CA LYS A 120 1.06 -1.95 8.00
C LYS A 120 2.46 -2.29 7.47
N ARG A 121 3.40 -1.36 7.69
CA ARG A 121 4.82 -1.49 7.38
C ARG A 121 5.65 -1.45 8.66
N TRP A 122 6.47 -2.47 8.91
CA TRP A 122 7.52 -2.49 9.93
C TRP A 122 8.87 -2.43 9.27
N ALA A 123 9.86 -1.85 9.93
CA ALA A 123 11.23 -1.85 9.44
C ALA A 123 12.22 -1.91 10.60
N SER A 124 13.33 -2.60 10.40
CA SER A 124 14.44 -2.62 11.36
C SER A 124 15.22 -1.31 11.35
N THR A 125 16.09 -1.14 12.33
CA THR A 125 17.20 -0.20 12.17
C THR A 125 18.10 -0.65 11.00
N PRO A 126 18.96 0.24 10.46
CA PRO A 126 20.03 -0.17 9.57
C PRO A 126 21.00 -1.14 10.27
N LEU A 127 21.32 -2.24 9.61
CA LEU A 127 22.11 -3.36 10.13
C LEU A 127 23.18 -3.78 9.11
N GLY A 128 24.41 -3.98 9.58
CA GLY A 128 25.51 -4.50 8.74
C GLY A 128 25.87 -5.97 9.01
N GLN A 129 25.52 -6.49 10.19
CA GLN A 129 25.86 -7.86 10.58
C GLN A 129 24.81 -8.85 10.07
N ARG A 130 25.27 -9.92 9.41
CA ARG A 130 24.40 -11.00 8.90
C ARG A 130 23.51 -11.60 9.98
N GLY A 131 24.05 -11.88 11.16
CA GLY A 131 23.28 -12.44 12.28
C GLY A 131 22.13 -11.52 12.74
N ALA A 132 22.37 -10.21 12.78
CA ALA A 132 21.34 -9.22 13.12
C ALA A 132 20.26 -9.13 12.04
N LEU A 133 20.63 -9.20 10.75
CA LEU A 133 19.68 -9.26 9.65
C LEU A 133 18.79 -10.50 9.72
N LEU A 134 19.35 -11.68 10.03
CA LEU A 134 18.59 -12.91 10.23
C LEU A 134 17.64 -12.85 11.44
N ALA A 135 17.99 -12.11 12.48
CA ALA A 135 17.08 -11.82 13.59
C ALA A 135 15.96 -10.87 13.14
N ALA A 136 16.29 -9.83 12.38
CA ALA A 136 15.33 -8.87 11.83
C ALA A 136 14.35 -9.51 10.82
N MET A 137 14.75 -10.57 10.09
CA MET A 137 13.83 -11.35 9.26
C MET A 137 12.69 -12.00 10.06
N ARG A 138 12.92 -12.34 11.34
CA ARG A 138 11.89 -12.86 12.23
C ARG A 138 11.06 -11.73 12.84
N GLN A 139 11.73 -10.67 13.29
CA GLN A 139 11.11 -9.51 13.93
C GLN A 139 11.82 -8.22 13.50
N PRO A 140 11.38 -7.57 12.41
CA PRO A 140 12.07 -6.40 11.90
C PRO A 140 11.84 -5.19 12.81
N GLY A 141 10.70 -5.10 13.47
CA GLY A 141 10.42 -4.04 14.43
C GLY A 141 9.14 -4.33 15.22
N THR A 142 8.96 -3.59 16.29
CA THR A 142 7.80 -3.73 17.19
C THR A 142 6.62 -2.86 16.75
N VAL A 143 6.90 -1.64 16.28
CA VAL A 143 5.88 -0.66 15.85
C VAL A 143 5.64 -0.74 14.35
N GLY A 144 4.38 -0.94 13.96
CA GLY A 144 3.97 -0.99 12.55
C GLY A 144 3.31 0.31 12.14
N LEU A 145 3.84 0.96 11.11
CA LEU A 145 3.26 2.16 10.54
C LEU A 145 2.01 1.79 9.74
N PRO A 146 0.83 2.35 10.05
CA PRO A 146 -0.38 2.13 9.26
C PRO A 146 -0.24 2.83 7.91
N MET A 147 -0.35 2.07 6.81
CA MET A 147 -0.20 2.60 5.46
C MET A 147 -1.55 2.74 4.76
N LEU A 148 -2.39 1.71 4.84
CA LEU A 148 -3.68 1.67 4.17
C LEU A 148 -4.71 0.92 4.99
N ASP A 149 -5.89 1.49 5.19
CA ASP A 149 -7.01 0.89 5.92
C ASP A 149 -8.04 0.26 4.97
N GLY A 150 -9.07 -0.37 5.53
CA GLY A 150 -10.15 -0.98 4.75
C GLY A 150 -9.72 -2.19 3.91
N ILE A 151 -8.61 -2.84 4.26
CA ILE A 151 -8.06 -3.99 3.54
C ILE A 151 -8.59 -5.29 4.15
N SER A 152 -9.30 -6.07 3.35
CA SER A 152 -9.84 -7.39 3.76
C SER A 152 -8.86 -8.53 3.55
N SER A 153 -8.00 -8.45 2.55
CA SER A 153 -6.98 -9.47 2.27
C SER A 153 -5.78 -8.87 1.54
N ALA A 154 -4.59 -9.35 1.87
CA ALA A 154 -3.36 -9.11 1.12
C ALA A 154 -2.79 -10.46 0.66
N ARG A 155 -2.46 -10.57 -0.62
CA ARG A 155 -1.86 -11.77 -1.22
C ARG A 155 -0.61 -11.42 -2.00
N PHE A 156 0.40 -12.26 -1.86
CA PHE A 156 1.69 -12.13 -2.54
C PHE A 156 1.93 -13.35 -3.43
N LEU A 157 2.35 -13.10 -4.66
CA LEU A 157 2.82 -14.13 -5.59
C LEU A 157 4.19 -13.71 -6.10
N VAL A 158 5.05 -14.68 -6.34
CA VAL A 158 6.39 -14.44 -6.87
C VAL A 158 6.52 -15.05 -8.25
N PHE A 159 7.20 -14.37 -9.17
CA PHE A 159 7.48 -14.90 -10.50
C PHE A 159 8.83 -15.60 -10.50
N ARG A 160 8.86 -16.83 -11.01
CA ARG A 160 10.09 -17.62 -11.14
C ARG A 160 10.18 -18.21 -12.53
N TYR A 161 11.39 -18.20 -13.08
CA TYR A 161 11.72 -18.91 -14.30
C TYR A 161 11.95 -20.40 -14.01
N ALA A 162 11.57 -21.25 -14.95
CA ALA A 162 11.78 -22.69 -14.94
C ALA A 162 12.32 -23.14 -16.30
N GLY A 163 13.25 -24.12 -16.26
CA GLY A 163 13.92 -24.70 -17.43
C GLY A 163 15.41 -24.38 -17.49
N SER A 164 16.19 -25.27 -18.12
CA SER A 164 17.62 -25.09 -18.36
C SER A 164 17.89 -24.82 -19.85
N GLY A 165 18.49 -23.68 -20.16
CA GLY A 165 18.90 -23.29 -21.52
C GLY A 165 18.06 -22.17 -22.15
N LEU A 166 18.52 -21.65 -23.30
CA LEU A 166 17.91 -20.52 -24.02
C LEU A 166 16.58 -20.87 -24.72
N LEU A 167 16.30 -22.15 -24.97
CA LEU A 167 15.16 -22.62 -25.77
C LEU A 167 13.97 -23.14 -24.93
N GLN A 168 14.10 -23.22 -23.61
CA GLN A 168 13.05 -23.73 -22.70
C GLN A 168 12.88 -22.83 -21.46
N GLN A 169 12.92 -21.50 -21.64
CA GLN A 169 12.59 -20.58 -20.56
C GLN A 169 11.07 -20.46 -20.44
N SER A 170 10.51 -21.17 -19.46
CA SER A 170 9.13 -20.98 -19.01
C SER A 170 9.13 -20.17 -17.71
N GLY A 171 8.02 -19.54 -17.35
CA GLY A 171 7.90 -18.83 -16.08
C GLY A 171 6.48 -18.83 -15.57
N ALA A 172 6.32 -18.86 -14.25
CA ALA A 172 5.01 -18.91 -13.62
C ALA A 172 4.96 -18.00 -12.37
N TRP A 173 3.76 -17.48 -12.12
CA TRP A 173 3.43 -16.88 -10.83
C TRP A 173 3.13 -17.99 -9.83
N VAL A 174 4.01 -18.15 -8.85
CA VAL A 174 3.90 -19.19 -7.83
C VAL A 174 3.58 -18.59 -6.47
N ASN A 175 2.87 -19.38 -5.67
CA ASN A 175 2.69 -19.07 -4.26
C ASN A 175 4.02 -19.38 -3.53
N PRO A 176 4.63 -18.40 -2.84
CA PRO A 176 5.88 -18.62 -2.12
C PRO A 176 5.74 -19.63 -0.96
N TYR A 177 4.55 -19.81 -0.40
CA TYR A 177 4.29 -20.77 0.69
C TYR A 177 4.34 -22.23 0.26
N SER A 178 3.71 -22.56 -0.88
CA SER A 178 3.66 -23.94 -1.38
C SER A 178 5.03 -24.46 -1.83
N ALA A 179 6.00 -23.56 -2.07
CA ALA A 179 7.38 -23.95 -2.38
C ALA A 179 8.22 -24.27 -1.13
N ALA A 180 7.77 -23.87 0.07
CA ALA A 180 8.46 -24.11 1.34
C ALA A 180 7.98 -25.38 2.07
N ASP A 181 6.73 -25.81 1.85
CA ASP A 181 6.10 -26.95 2.57
C ASP A 181 6.43 -28.34 2.00
N THR A 182 7.10 -28.42 0.85
CA THR A 182 7.65 -29.70 0.36
C THR A 182 9.07 -29.84 0.86
N ALA A 183 9.37 -30.93 1.59
CA ALA A 183 10.69 -31.20 2.17
C ALA A 183 11.83 -30.89 1.17
N ALA A 184 12.74 -30.01 1.57
CA ALA A 184 13.80 -29.46 0.73
C ALA A 184 14.87 -30.51 0.40
N SER A 185 14.69 -31.25 -0.69
CA SER A 185 15.67 -32.23 -1.18
C SER A 185 16.09 -32.01 -2.64
N SER A 186 15.44 -31.11 -3.37
CA SER A 186 15.72 -30.88 -4.80
C SER A 186 16.39 -29.52 -5.08
N PRO A 187 17.28 -29.42 -6.09
CA PRO A 187 17.90 -28.15 -6.52
C PRO A 187 16.86 -27.08 -6.94
N ALA A 188 15.67 -27.49 -7.39
CA ALA A 188 14.54 -26.59 -7.67
C ALA A 188 13.98 -25.88 -6.42
N GLN A 189 14.02 -26.52 -5.24
CA GLN A 189 13.62 -25.89 -3.96
C GLN A 189 14.73 -24.96 -3.42
N GLN A 190 15.99 -25.23 -3.71
CA GLN A 190 17.09 -24.30 -3.40
C GLN A 190 17.01 -23.03 -4.26
N ALA A 191 16.49 -23.12 -5.49
CA ALA A 191 16.15 -21.95 -6.32
C ALA A 191 14.95 -21.17 -5.76
N ALA A 192 14.06 -21.79 -4.96
CA ALA A 192 12.96 -21.09 -4.28
C ALA A 192 13.43 -20.17 -3.14
N LEU A 193 14.64 -20.38 -2.62
CA LEU A 193 15.28 -19.51 -1.62
C LEU A 193 16.03 -18.33 -2.25
N ARG A 194 16.20 -18.30 -3.58
CA ARG A 194 16.78 -17.16 -4.29
C ARG A 194 15.76 -16.05 -4.49
N THR A 195 16.25 -14.83 -4.63
CA THR A 195 15.45 -13.67 -5.02
C THR A 195 14.62 -14.01 -6.27
N PRO A 196 13.28 -13.86 -6.20
CA PRO A 196 12.41 -14.14 -7.34
C PRO A 196 12.61 -13.08 -8.43
N ALA A 197 12.23 -13.41 -9.66
CA ALA A 197 12.32 -12.49 -10.80
C ALA A 197 11.25 -11.38 -10.75
N GLY A 198 10.14 -11.61 -10.05
CA GLY A 198 9.12 -10.59 -9.86
C GLY A 198 8.27 -10.83 -8.61
N LEU A 199 7.59 -9.78 -8.17
CA LEU A 199 6.67 -9.78 -7.04
C LEU A 199 5.33 -9.21 -7.50
N ARG A 200 4.24 -9.91 -7.23
CA ARG A 200 2.87 -9.42 -7.43
C ARG A 200 2.17 -9.32 -6.09
N VAL A 201 1.69 -8.12 -5.80
CA VAL A 201 0.90 -7.78 -4.62
C VAL A 201 -0.55 -7.61 -5.06
N THR A 202 -1.46 -8.28 -4.37
CA THR A 202 -2.91 -8.15 -4.56
C THR A 202 -3.55 -7.75 -3.24
N LEU A 203 -4.20 -6.59 -3.21
CA LEU A 203 -4.94 -6.08 -2.06
C LEU A 203 -6.42 -6.05 -2.39
N LYS A 204 -7.25 -6.57 -1.49
CA LYS A 204 -8.71 -6.49 -1.61
C LYS A 204 -9.24 -5.42 -0.66
N CYS A 205 -9.73 -4.32 -1.22
CA CYS A 205 -10.29 -3.20 -0.49
C CYS A 205 -11.81 -3.44 -0.32
N ALA A 206 -12.25 -3.51 0.93
CA ALA A 206 -13.65 -3.76 1.29
C ALA A 206 -14.23 -2.70 2.22
N GLY A 207 -13.41 -1.81 2.79
CA GLY A 207 -13.83 -0.75 3.71
C GLY A 207 -13.49 0.65 3.21
N GLY A 208 -14.24 1.65 3.69
CA GLY A 208 -13.98 3.06 3.41
C GLY A 208 -14.29 3.49 1.99
N ALA A 209 -13.52 4.48 1.50
CA ALA A 209 -13.67 5.07 0.18
C ALA A 209 -13.01 4.27 -0.96
N LEU A 210 -12.17 3.27 -0.63
CA LEU A 210 -11.56 2.37 -1.61
C LEU A 210 -12.34 1.06 -1.70
N ARG A 211 -12.72 0.65 -2.90
CA ARG A 211 -13.41 -0.62 -3.15
C ARG A 211 -12.78 -1.38 -4.31
N GLY A 212 -12.82 -2.70 -4.23
CA GLY A 212 -12.37 -3.58 -5.31
C GLY A 212 -11.03 -4.24 -5.02
N THR A 213 -10.30 -4.58 -6.08
CA THR A 213 -9.02 -5.28 -5.98
C THR A 213 -7.92 -4.50 -6.68
N ILE A 214 -6.82 -4.28 -5.98
CA ILE A 214 -5.64 -3.59 -6.48
C ILE A 214 -4.57 -4.64 -6.72
N VAL A 215 -4.09 -4.74 -7.95
CA VAL A 215 -3.01 -5.65 -8.33
C VAL A 215 -1.83 -4.82 -8.81
N ARG A 216 -0.65 -5.06 -8.26
CA ARG A 216 0.61 -4.43 -8.69
C ARG A 216 1.68 -5.50 -8.83
N ALA A 217 2.41 -5.47 -9.94
CA ALA A 217 3.55 -6.33 -10.19
C ALA A 217 4.83 -5.49 -10.27
N PHE A 218 5.92 -6.04 -9.75
CA PHE A 218 7.25 -5.44 -9.73
C PHE A 218 8.25 -6.42 -10.31
N LEU A 219 9.21 -5.89 -11.08
CA LEU A 219 10.36 -6.64 -11.57
C LEU A 219 11.50 -6.57 -10.55
N LEU A 220 12.09 -7.73 -10.26
CA LEU A 220 13.16 -7.93 -9.29
C LEU A 220 14.42 -8.53 -9.94
N GLU A 221 14.52 -8.47 -11.26
CA GLU A 221 15.74 -8.87 -11.95
C GLU A 221 16.91 -7.97 -11.55
N ASN A 222 18.09 -8.56 -11.35
CA ASN A 222 19.37 -7.87 -11.10
C ASN A 222 19.47 -7.07 -9.78
N ARG A 223 19.05 -7.67 -8.64
CA ARG A 223 19.13 -7.04 -7.30
C ARG A 223 20.35 -7.41 -6.46
N GLN A 224 21.47 -7.75 -7.12
CA GLN A 224 22.73 -8.07 -6.45
C GLN A 224 23.45 -6.83 -5.89
#